data_AF-C1IC31-F1
#
_entry.id   AF-C1IC31-F1
#
_cell.length_a   1.000
_cell.length_b   1.000
_cell.length_c   1.000
_cell.angle_alpha   90.00
_cell.angle_beta   90.00
_cell.angle_gamma   90.00
#
_symmetry.space_group_name_H-M   'P 1'
#
loop_
_entity.id
_entity.type
_entity.pdbx_description
1 polymer ?
#
loop_
_entity_poly.entity_id
_entity_poly.type
_entity_poly.pdbx_seq_one_letter_code
_entity_poly.pdbx_strand_id
1 'polypeptide(L)'
;MLRKDTPVLHVDAPFTLHLAQGLLTKDVVSDLYATAPVNRTAAISRVDPEHEKQYKMNLFYLMVNNQRSRASGELPAVWRSLLDDLAGVEFTDWLSESTGIDLHGLSQDIGVYTHVDGDFISVHKDKADKAITAILYLNPEWPTNAGGEFEVHFSGDPDDDHVFRLPPRPGQLLAFPPTDKSWHAVSRVDSGEEITRLTVQLEYWFEHVDRYSTD
;
A
#
# COMPACT_ATOMS: atom_id res chain seq x y z
N MET A 1 0.30 -17.74 -5.52
CA MET A 1 -0.64 -16.94 -6.34
C MET A 1 -0.01 -15.74 -7.03
N LEU A 2 1.01 -15.10 -6.47
CA LEU A 2 1.69 -13.97 -7.12
C LEU A 2 2.46 -14.39 -8.38
N ARG A 3 2.30 -13.65 -9.47
CA ARG A 3 2.96 -13.86 -10.77
C ARG A 3 4.29 -13.12 -10.82
N LYS A 4 5.32 -13.68 -10.19
CA LYS A 4 6.65 -13.05 -10.06
C LYS A 4 7.46 -12.99 -11.37
N ASP A 5 6.93 -13.55 -12.46
CA ASP A 5 7.38 -13.35 -13.84
C ASP A 5 6.87 -12.04 -14.46
N THR A 6 6.02 -11.29 -13.75
CA THR A 6 5.46 -10.01 -14.20
C THR A 6 6.55 -8.97 -14.41
N PRO A 7 6.64 -8.33 -15.59
CA PRO A 7 7.59 -7.25 -15.83
C PRO A 7 7.40 -6.09 -14.85
N VAL A 8 8.51 -5.58 -14.34
CA VAL A 8 8.53 -4.41 -13.45
C VAL A 8 9.02 -3.20 -14.24
N LEU A 9 8.17 -2.20 -14.38
CA LEU A 9 8.54 -0.90 -14.92
C LEU A 9 9.26 -0.09 -13.84
N HIS A 10 10.34 0.58 -14.20
CA HIS A 10 11.10 1.46 -13.30
C HIS A 10 10.89 2.90 -13.76
N VAL A 11 10.59 3.78 -12.81
CA VAL A 11 10.36 5.21 -13.05
C VAL A 11 11.27 5.96 -12.07
N ASP A 12 12.20 6.76 -12.59
CA ASP A 12 13.22 7.43 -11.76
C ASP A 12 12.92 8.91 -11.46
N ALA A 13 11.87 9.47 -12.08
CA ALA A 13 11.51 10.87 -11.93
C ALA A 13 10.02 11.03 -11.60
N PRO A 14 9.65 11.88 -10.62
CA PRO A 14 10.51 12.72 -9.79
C PRO A 14 11.29 11.97 -8.69
N PHE A 15 10.91 10.73 -8.40
CA PHE A 15 11.66 9.81 -7.53
C PHE A 15 11.51 8.38 -8.03
N THR A 16 12.39 7.49 -7.56
CA THR A 16 12.39 6.08 -7.94
C THR A 16 11.15 5.36 -7.44
N LEU A 17 10.38 4.79 -8.36
CA LEU A 17 9.29 3.87 -8.09
C LEU A 17 9.26 2.72 -9.09
N HIS A 18 8.68 1.61 -8.66
CA HIS A 18 8.62 0.36 -9.39
C HIS A 18 7.15 -0.07 -9.53
N LEU A 19 6.76 -0.46 -10.74
CA LEU A 19 5.38 -0.82 -11.06
C LEU A 19 5.31 -2.19 -11.71
N ALA A 20 4.60 -3.12 -11.07
CA ALA A 20 4.28 -4.42 -11.63
C ALA A 20 2.77 -4.52 -11.87
N GLN A 21 2.35 -4.52 -13.14
CA GLN A 21 0.93 -4.66 -13.48
C GLN A 21 0.58 -6.12 -13.72
N GLY A 22 -0.41 -6.63 -12.97
CA GLY A 22 -0.90 -8.01 -13.16
C GLY A 22 -0.15 -9.05 -12.33
N LEU A 23 0.43 -8.62 -11.20
CA LEU A 23 1.02 -9.51 -10.20
C LEU A 23 -0.03 -10.51 -9.65
N LEU A 24 -1.30 -10.13 -9.66
CA LEU A 24 -2.44 -11.01 -9.48
C LEU A 24 -3.31 -11.02 -10.74
N THR A 25 -3.94 -12.16 -11.02
CA THR A 25 -4.97 -12.25 -12.07
C THR A 25 -6.25 -11.54 -11.63
N LYS A 26 -7.08 -11.12 -12.58
CA LYS A 26 -8.36 -10.46 -12.28
C LYS A 26 -9.29 -11.33 -11.42
N ASP A 27 -9.30 -12.65 -11.65
CA ASP A 27 -10.15 -13.56 -10.88
C ASP A 27 -9.72 -13.61 -9.41
N VAL A 28 -8.41 -13.71 -9.15
CA VAL A 28 -7.89 -13.69 -7.77
C VAL A 28 -8.16 -12.34 -7.10
N VAL A 29 -8.04 -11.23 -7.83
CA VAL A 29 -8.38 -9.90 -7.32
C VAL A 29 -9.86 -9.80 -6.96
N SER A 30 -10.76 -10.30 -7.81
CA SER A 30 -12.20 -10.33 -7.55
C SER A 30 -12.53 -11.15 -6.30
N ASP A 31 -11.92 -12.32 -6.14
CA ASP A 31 -12.12 -13.18 -4.97
C ASP A 31 -11.61 -12.51 -3.68
N LEU A 32 -10.42 -11.89 -3.74
CA LEU A 32 -9.85 -11.15 -2.60
C LEU A 32 -10.75 -9.97 -2.21
N TYR A 33 -11.21 -9.18 -3.19
CA TYR A 33 -12.07 -8.02 -2.95
C TYR A 33 -13.41 -8.44 -2.34
N ALA A 34 -14.07 -9.46 -2.91
CA ALA A 34 -15.36 -9.96 -2.42
C ALA A 34 -15.28 -10.54 -1.00
N THR A 35 -14.11 -11.03 -0.59
CA THR A 35 -13.87 -11.62 0.72
C THR A 35 -13.03 -10.75 1.65
N ALA A 36 -12.86 -9.47 1.31
CA ALA A 36 -12.00 -8.54 2.03
C ALA A 36 -12.45 -8.38 3.49
N PRO A 37 -11.51 -8.35 4.46
CA PRO A 37 -11.82 -8.21 5.88
C PRO A 37 -12.15 -6.76 6.26
N VAL A 38 -13.01 -6.08 5.50
CA VAL A 38 -13.38 -4.67 5.72
C VAL A 38 -14.03 -4.42 7.08
N ASN A 39 -14.73 -5.42 7.63
CA ASN A 39 -15.30 -5.35 8.97
C ASN A 39 -14.26 -5.48 10.11
N ARG A 40 -13.01 -5.81 9.77
CA ARG A 40 -11.89 -5.89 10.72
C ARG A 40 -11.02 -4.63 10.70
N THR A 41 -11.20 -3.73 9.73
CA THR A 41 -10.46 -2.46 9.67
C THR A 41 -11.01 -1.47 10.69
N ALA A 42 -10.12 -0.80 11.41
CA ALA A 42 -10.46 0.28 12.32
C ALA A 42 -10.15 1.63 11.67
N ALA A 43 -11.05 2.59 11.83
CA ALA A 43 -10.83 3.96 11.35
C ALA A 43 -9.64 4.59 12.08
N ILE A 44 -8.72 5.16 11.32
CA ILE A 44 -7.59 5.95 11.80
C ILE A 44 -7.63 7.31 11.10
N SER A 45 -7.41 8.37 11.85
CA SER A 45 -7.39 9.71 11.28
C SER A 45 -6.45 10.63 12.01
N ARG A 46 -5.84 11.52 11.24
CA ARG A 46 -5.07 12.67 11.71
C ARG A 46 -5.42 13.82 10.78
N VAL A 47 -6.15 14.81 11.27
CA VAL A 47 -6.64 15.93 10.43
C VAL A 47 -6.20 17.30 10.96
N ASP A 48 -5.29 17.28 11.93
CA ASP A 48 -4.68 18.47 12.48
C ASP A 48 -3.86 19.18 11.38
N PRO A 49 -4.18 20.44 11.03
CA PRO A 49 -3.43 21.20 10.03
C PRO A 49 -1.97 21.43 10.39
N GLU A 50 -1.61 21.37 11.68
CA GLU A 50 -0.22 21.53 12.14
C GLU A 50 0.60 20.23 12.03
N HIS A 51 -0.05 19.09 11.79
CA HIS A 51 0.64 17.82 11.61
C HIS A 51 1.30 17.75 10.22
N GLU A 52 2.45 17.08 10.10
CA GLU A 52 3.16 16.97 8.80
C GLU A 52 2.44 16.10 7.76
N LYS A 53 1.53 15.21 8.23
CA LYS A 53 0.79 14.25 7.42
C LYS A 53 -0.64 14.12 7.91
N GLN A 54 -1.60 14.64 7.16
CA GLN A 54 -3.02 14.41 7.40
C GLN A 54 -3.52 13.19 6.63
N TYR A 55 -4.44 12.44 7.23
CA TYR A 55 -5.10 11.31 6.60
C TYR A 55 -6.43 10.97 7.28
N LYS A 56 -7.31 10.34 6.50
CA LYS A 56 -8.45 9.55 6.96
C LYS A 56 -8.46 8.25 6.16
N MET A 57 -8.44 7.12 6.85
CA MET A 57 -8.45 5.79 6.25
C MET A 57 -8.78 4.76 7.32
N ASN A 58 -8.82 3.49 6.95
CA ASN A 58 -9.02 2.41 7.90
C ASN A 58 -7.93 1.35 7.72
N LEU A 59 -7.61 0.66 8.81
CA LEU A 59 -6.45 -0.22 8.88
C LEU A 59 -6.75 -1.50 9.66
N PHE A 60 -6.27 -2.61 9.12
CA PHE A 60 -6.20 -3.90 9.81
C PHE A 60 -4.85 -4.58 9.53
N TYR A 61 -4.05 -4.80 10.58
CA TYR A 61 -2.77 -5.50 10.43
C TYR A 61 -2.94 -7.02 10.30
N LEU A 62 -2.39 -7.56 9.22
CA LEU A 62 -2.23 -9.00 9.00
C LEU A 62 -0.96 -9.52 9.69
N MET A 63 0.10 -8.71 9.64
CA MET A 63 1.41 -8.99 10.21
C MET A 63 2.03 -7.69 10.70
N VAL A 64 2.69 -7.76 11.85
CA VAL A 64 3.49 -6.67 12.41
C VAL A 64 4.79 -7.26 12.93
N ASN A 65 5.92 -6.63 12.62
CA ASN A 65 7.25 -7.06 13.03
C ASN A 65 7.52 -8.54 12.74
N ASN A 66 7.21 -8.99 11.51
CA ASN A 66 7.30 -10.39 11.06
C ASN A 66 6.37 -11.36 11.82
N GLN A 67 5.47 -10.88 12.67
CA GLN A 67 4.53 -11.70 13.44
C GLN A 67 3.10 -11.54 12.92
N ARG A 68 2.50 -12.65 12.52
CA ARG A 68 1.10 -12.66 12.06
C ARG A 68 0.15 -12.37 13.21
N SER A 69 -0.83 -11.50 12.97
CA SER A 69 -1.91 -11.28 13.92
C SER A 69 -2.76 -12.55 14.07
N ARG A 70 -3.30 -12.82 15.27
CA ARG A 70 -4.20 -13.97 15.46
C ARG A 70 -5.39 -13.93 14.49
N ALA A 71 -5.94 -12.73 14.28
CA ALA A 71 -7.09 -12.50 13.41
C ALA A 71 -6.80 -12.84 11.93
N SER A 72 -5.55 -12.77 11.47
CA SER A 72 -5.20 -13.14 10.10
C SER A 72 -5.34 -14.65 9.84
N GLY A 73 -5.22 -15.49 10.88
CA GLY A 73 -5.48 -16.93 10.80
C GLY A 73 -6.96 -17.30 10.63
N GLU A 74 -7.88 -16.38 10.92
CA GLU A 74 -9.33 -16.58 10.79
C GLU A 74 -9.86 -16.12 9.42
N LEU A 75 -9.00 -15.56 8.57
CA LEU A 75 -9.40 -15.05 7.27
C LEU A 75 -9.73 -16.17 6.27
N PRO A 76 -10.53 -15.86 5.24
CA PRO A 76 -10.76 -16.75 4.11
C PRO A 76 -9.46 -17.30 3.52
N ALA A 77 -9.51 -18.52 2.96
CA ALA A 77 -8.33 -19.22 2.48
C ALA A 77 -7.52 -18.42 1.44
N VAL A 78 -8.19 -17.65 0.58
CA VAL A 78 -7.55 -16.79 -0.41
C VAL A 78 -6.70 -15.69 0.23
N TRP A 79 -7.16 -15.09 1.32
CA TRP A 79 -6.41 -14.08 2.08
C TRP A 79 -5.23 -14.67 2.85
N ARG A 80 -5.41 -15.86 3.45
CA ARG A 80 -4.31 -16.57 4.11
C ARG A 80 -3.22 -16.95 3.10
N SER A 81 -3.62 -17.41 1.92
CA SER A 81 -2.69 -17.75 0.83
C SER A 81 -1.96 -16.51 0.29
N LEU A 82 -2.65 -15.35 0.19
CA LEU A 82 -2.00 -14.08 -0.17
C LEU A 82 -0.97 -13.68 0.90
N LEU A 83 -1.30 -13.79 2.19
CA LEU A 83 -0.38 -13.50 3.27
C LEU A 83 0.83 -14.45 3.28
N ASP A 84 0.61 -15.75 3.01
CA ASP A 84 1.68 -16.74 2.85
C ASP A 84 2.66 -16.34 1.74
N ASP A 85 2.13 -15.95 0.58
CA ASP A 85 2.93 -15.49 -0.55
C ASP A 85 3.73 -14.21 -0.24
N LEU A 86 3.06 -13.19 0.34
CA LEU A 86 3.65 -11.88 0.61
C LEU A 86 4.68 -11.89 1.73
N ALA A 87 4.53 -12.77 2.73
CA ALA A 87 5.49 -12.98 3.80
C ALA A 87 6.58 -14.00 3.43
N GLY A 88 6.48 -14.63 2.26
CA GLY A 88 7.40 -15.67 1.81
C GLY A 88 8.74 -15.10 1.34
N VAL A 89 9.81 -15.88 1.51
CA VAL A 89 11.16 -15.53 1.01
C VAL A 89 11.15 -15.25 -0.49
N GLU A 90 10.42 -16.02 -1.28
CA GLU A 90 10.34 -15.82 -2.74
C GLU A 90 9.76 -14.45 -3.13
N PHE A 91 8.88 -13.85 -2.31
CA PHE A 91 8.40 -12.49 -2.59
C PHE A 91 9.44 -11.45 -2.19
N THR A 92 10.14 -11.68 -1.08
CA THR A 92 11.25 -10.83 -0.63
C THR A 92 12.40 -10.84 -1.65
N ASP A 93 12.77 -12.01 -2.18
CA ASP A 93 13.74 -12.17 -3.27
C ASP A 93 13.31 -11.34 -4.48
N TRP A 94 12.10 -11.59 -4.99
CA TRP A 94 11.58 -10.91 -6.18
C TRP A 94 11.51 -9.39 -6.01
N LEU A 95 11.04 -8.90 -4.86
CA LEU A 95 10.96 -7.47 -4.60
C LEU A 95 12.35 -6.85 -4.46
N SER A 96 13.29 -7.55 -3.83
CA SER A 96 14.68 -7.10 -3.70
C SER A 96 15.36 -7.00 -5.06
N GLU A 97 15.24 -8.02 -5.91
CA GLU A 97 15.75 -8.02 -7.28
C GLU A 97 15.12 -6.92 -8.13
N SER A 98 13.79 -6.75 -8.01
CA SER A 98 13.03 -5.78 -8.81
C SER A 98 13.32 -4.32 -8.44
N THR A 99 13.82 -4.07 -7.23
CA THR A 99 14.02 -2.72 -6.69
C THR A 99 15.49 -2.38 -6.46
N GLY A 100 16.37 -3.38 -6.48
CA GLY A 100 17.79 -3.24 -6.14
C GLY A 100 18.06 -3.01 -4.65
N ILE A 101 17.06 -3.20 -3.78
CA ILE A 101 17.16 -3.00 -2.32
C ILE A 101 17.18 -4.37 -1.66
N ASP A 102 18.18 -4.67 -0.83
CA ASP A 102 18.20 -5.92 -0.07
C ASP A 102 17.21 -5.85 1.11
N LEU A 103 16.14 -6.63 1.03
CA LEU A 103 15.08 -6.66 2.04
C LEU A 103 15.22 -7.83 3.03
N HIS A 104 16.24 -8.67 2.87
CA HIS A 104 16.41 -9.85 3.71
C HIS A 104 16.73 -9.49 5.16
N GLY A 105 16.03 -10.14 6.09
CA GLY A 105 16.23 -9.94 7.52
C GLY A 105 15.64 -8.65 8.08
N LEU A 106 15.04 -7.79 7.23
CA LEU A 106 14.33 -6.61 7.69
C LEU A 106 13.02 -6.96 8.40
N SER A 107 12.53 -6.04 9.22
CA SER A 107 11.20 -6.18 9.83
C SER A 107 10.13 -5.91 8.78
N GLN A 108 9.12 -6.76 8.67
CA GLN A 108 8.00 -6.59 7.74
C GLN A 108 6.68 -6.38 8.49
N ASP A 109 5.97 -5.34 8.07
CA ASP A 109 4.57 -5.13 8.40
C ASP A 109 3.72 -5.35 7.15
N ILE A 110 2.54 -5.97 7.32
CA ILE A 110 1.57 -6.18 6.25
C ILE A 110 0.20 -5.77 6.77
N GLY A 111 -0.39 -4.74 6.16
CA GLY A 111 -1.69 -4.21 6.53
C GLY A 111 -2.69 -4.20 5.38
N VAL A 112 -3.96 -4.41 5.71
CA VAL A 112 -5.09 -4.11 4.82
C VAL A 112 -5.53 -2.69 5.11
N TYR A 113 -5.53 -1.86 4.06
CA TYR A 113 -5.94 -0.46 4.12
C TYR A 113 -7.17 -0.28 3.26
N THR A 114 -8.19 0.37 3.82
CA THR A 114 -9.40 0.74 3.10
C THR A 114 -9.61 2.25 3.16
N HIS A 115 -10.01 2.82 2.03
CA HIS A 115 -10.46 4.21 1.93
C HIS A 115 -11.89 4.18 1.38
N VAL A 116 -12.81 4.77 2.14
CA VAL A 116 -14.20 4.98 1.71
C VAL A 116 -14.38 6.43 1.23
N ASP A 117 -15.59 6.82 0.84
CA ASP A 117 -15.83 8.18 0.37
C ASP A 117 -15.35 9.24 1.37
N GLY A 118 -14.56 10.19 0.88
CA GLY A 118 -13.94 11.25 1.66
C GLY A 118 -12.65 10.91 2.39
N ASP A 119 -12.21 9.65 2.38
CA ASP A 119 -10.89 9.25 2.87
C ASP A 119 -9.78 9.73 1.92
N PHE A 120 -8.61 10.02 2.49
CA PHE A 120 -7.46 10.57 1.77
C PHE A 120 -6.17 10.41 2.58
N ILE A 121 -5.03 10.61 1.90
CA ILE A 121 -3.73 10.85 2.54
C ILE A 121 -3.11 12.06 1.88
N SER A 122 -2.84 13.11 2.65
CA SER A 122 -2.18 14.33 2.17
C SER A 122 -0.77 14.07 1.64
N VAL A 123 -0.22 15.04 0.90
CA VAL A 123 1.15 14.99 0.39
C VAL A 123 2.12 14.84 1.55
N HIS A 124 2.94 13.80 1.50
CA HIS A 124 3.91 13.50 2.55
C HIS A 124 5.07 12.67 2.00
N LYS A 125 6.05 12.41 2.87
CA LYS A 125 7.06 11.38 2.67
C LYS A 125 6.86 10.28 3.69
N ASP A 126 7.29 9.07 3.33
CA ASP A 126 7.40 7.99 4.28
C ASP A 126 8.53 8.25 5.29
N LYS A 127 8.46 7.56 6.44
CA LYS A 127 9.48 7.67 7.48
C LYS A 127 10.83 7.16 6.96
N ALA A 128 11.91 7.83 7.37
CA ALA A 128 13.27 7.51 6.90
C ALA A 128 13.83 6.18 7.41
N ASP A 129 13.24 5.57 8.45
CA ASP A 129 13.60 4.25 8.97
C ASP A 129 12.92 3.10 8.20
N LYS A 130 12.06 3.42 7.23
CA LYS A 130 11.49 2.45 6.29
C LYS A 130 12.47 2.20 5.15
N ALA A 131 12.69 0.94 4.78
CA ALA A 131 13.51 0.58 3.62
C ALA A 131 12.71 0.71 2.32
N ILE A 132 11.47 0.23 2.31
CA ILE A 132 10.57 0.32 1.17
C ILE A 132 9.10 0.24 1.60
N THR A 133 8.22 0.94 0.87
CA THR A 133 6.78 0.73 0.87
C THR A 133 6.39 0.01 -0.42
N ALA A 134 5.57 -1.05 -0.33
CA ALA A 134 4.91 -1.69 -1.45
C ALA A 134 3.38 -1.70 -1.26
N ILE A 135 2.62 -1.37 -2.31
CA ILE A 135 1.17 -1.22 -2.30
C ILE A 135 0.59 -2.11 -3.37
N LEU A 136 -0.17 -3.12 -2.97
CA LEU A 136 -0.89 -4.03 -3.85
C LEU A 136 -2.37 -3.61 -3.92
N TYR A 137 -2.84 -3.28 -5.12
CA TYR A 137 -4.21 -2.87 -5.36
C TYR A 137 -5.11 -4.07 -5.63
N LEU A 138 -6.21 -4.16 -4.88
CA LEU A 138 -7.16 -5.27 -4.93
C LEU A 138 -8.54 -4.84 -5.46
N ASN A 139 -8.66 -3.66 -6.05
CA ASN A 139 -9.89 -3.21 -6.71
C ASN A 139 -10.05 -3.91 -8.07
N PRO A 140 -11.14 -4.68 -8.32
CA PRO A 140 -11.38 -5.33 -9.61
C PRO A 140 -11.66 -4.32 -10.74
N GLU A 141 -12.29 -3.20 -10.38
CA GLU A 141 -12.54 -2.04 -11.22
C GLU A 141 -12.43 -0.78 -10.36
N TRP A 142 -12.14 0.35 -10.97
CA TRP A 142 -12.13 1.65 -10.30
C TRP A 142 -12.78 2.69 -11.22
N PRO A 143 -13.82 3.42 -10.77
CA PRO A 143 -14.52 4.36 -11.63
C PRO A 143 -13.61 5.50 -12.11
N THR A 144 -13.87 5.97 -13.32
CA THR A 144 -13.22 7.19 -13.81
C THR A 144 -13.71 8.37 -12.98
N ASN A 145 -12.78 9.20 -12.47
CA ASN A 145 -13.05 10.35 -11.60
C ASN A 145 -13.49 10.04 -10.16
N ALA A 146 -13.27 8.82 -9.66
CA ALA A 146 -13.57 8.48 -8.26
C ALA A 146 -12.49 8.94 -7.25
N GLY A 147 -11.47 9.68 -7.69
CA GLY A 147 -10.30 9.98 -6.87
C GLY A 147 -9.56 8.70 -6.44
N GLY A 148 -8.98 8.70 -5.24
CA GLY A 148 -8.26 7.55 -4.66
C GLY A 148 -6.97 7.15 -5.38
N GLU A 149 -6.49 7.96 -6.33
CA GLU A 149 -5.24 7.69 -7.03
C GLU A 149 -4.04 7.87 -6.10
N PHE A 150 -2.98 7.11 -6.35
CA PHE A 150 -1.67 7.44 -5.78
C PHE A 150 -1.07 8.57 -6.62
N GLU A 151 -0.77 9.68 -5.98
CA GLU A 151 -0.23 10.86 -6.63
C GLU A 151 1.25 11.01 -6.32
N VAL A 152 2.01 11.43 -7.33
CA VAL A 152 3.43 11.71 -7.23
C VAL A 152 3.67 13.19 -7.43
N HIS A 153 4.43 13.79 -6.51
CA HIS A 153 4.62 15.24 -6.40
C HIS A 153 6.11 15.60 -6.47
N PHE A 154 6.42 16.84 -6.89
CA PHE A 154 7.80 17.34 -6.86
C PHE A 154 8.22 17.84 -5.47
N SER A 155 7.24 18.31 -4.69
CA SER A 155 7.45 18.97 -3.41
C SER A 155 6.38 18.56 -2.39
N GLY A 156 6.52 19.01 -1.15
CA GLY A 156 5.51 18.85 -0.10
C GLY A 156 4.50 19.99 -0.04
N ASP A 157 4.55 20.93 -0.98
CA ASP A 157 3.59 22.03 -1.06
C ASP A 157 2.23 21.48 -1.54
N PRO A 158 1.16 21.56 -0.74
CA PRO A 158 -0.15 21.04 -1.14
C PRO A 158 -0.80 21.84 -2.28
N ASP A 159 -0.30 23.03 -2.60
CA ASP A 159 -0.79 23.85 -3.71
C ASP A 159 -0.13 23.49 -5.06
N ASP A 160 0.95 22.68 -5.04
CA ASP A 160 1.59 22.19 -6.27
C ASP A 160 0.73 21.09 -6.93
N ASP A 161 0.65 21.15 -8.27
CA ASP A 161 0.02 20.08 -9.05
C ASP A 161 0.84 18.78 -8.98
N HIS A 162 0.15 17.64 -8.95
CA HIS A 162 0.79 16.34 -9.08
C HIS A 162 1.48 16.19 -10.44
N VAL A 163 2.64 15.52 -10.47
CA VAL A 163 3.39 15.21 -11.68
C VAL A 163 2.67 14.15 -12.51
N PHE A 164 2.20 13.11 -11.82
CA PHE A 164 1.33 12.09 -12.39
C PHE A 164 0.56 11.38 -11.27
N ARG A 165 -0.45 10.63 -11.69
CA ARG A 165 -1.31 9.85 -10.80
C ARG A 165 -1.47 8.43 -11.32
N LEU A 166 -1.57 7.49 -10.40
CA LEU A 166 -1.74 6.07 -10.66
C LEU A 166 -3.08 5.63 -10.07
N PRO A 167 -4.08 5.30 -10.92
CA PRO A 167 -5.36 4.85 -10.42
C PRO A 167 -5.24 3.43 -9.84
N PRO A 168 -6.09 3.05 -8.87
CA PRO A 168 -6.22 1.67 -8.43
C PRO A 168 -6.48 0.74 -9.63
N ARG A 169 -5.56 -0.19 -9.89
CA ARG A 169 -5.69 -1.17 -10.97
C ARG A 169 -5.63 -2.59 -10.43
N PRO A 170 -6.39 -3.54 -10.99
CA PRO A 170 -6.46 -4.90 -10.47
C PRO A 170 -5.08 -5.58 -10.46
N GLY A 171 -4.62 -5.98 -9.28
CA GLY A 171 -3.37 -6.72 -9.12
C GLY A 171 -2.13 -5.91 -9.51
N GLN A 172 -2.24 -4.58 -9.52
CA GLN A 172 -1.08 -3.70 -9.67
C GLN A 172 -0.33 -3.63 -8.34
N LEU A 173 0.98 -3.77 -8.39
CA LEU A 173 1.89 -3.44 -7.29
C LEU A 173 2.65 -2.17 -7.64
N LEU A 174 2.71 -1.24 -6.69
CA LEU A 174 3.61 -0.09 -6.69
C LEU A 174 4.59 -0.25 -5.53
N ALA A 175 5.89 -0.04 -5.74
CA ALA A 175 6.88 -0.07 -4.68
C ALA A 175 7.91 1.06 -4.80
N PHE A 176 8.25 1.71 -3.69
CA PHE A 176 9.20 2.83 -3.67
C PHE A 176 9.89 2.94 -2.31
N PRO A 177 11.19 3.29 -2.27
CA PRO A 177 11.88 3.64 -1.04
C PRO A 177 11.53 5.08 -0.60
N PRO A 178 11.48 5.37 0.70
CA PRO A 178 11.46 6.76 1.16
C PRO A 178 12.75 7.47 0.75
N THR A 179 12.62 8.68 0.22
CA THR A 179 13.73 9.58 -0.10
C THR A 179 13.35 11.01 0.28
N ASP A 180 14.27 11.95 0.20
CA ASP A 180 13.97 13.38 0.37
C ASP A 180 13.03 13.95 -0.70
N LYS A 181 12.88 13.24 -1.83
CA LYS A 181 12.05 13.58 -2.99
C LYS A 181 10.79 12.73 -3.15
N SER A 182 10.58 11.71 -2.31
CA SER A 182 9.45 10.77 -2.45
C SER A 182 8.13 11.36 -1.97
N TRP A 183 7.79 12.56 -2.43
CA TRP A 183 6.54 13.24 -2.11
C TRP A 183 5.38 12.57 -2.83
N HIS A 184 4.42 12.08 -2.05
CA HIS A 184 3.29 11.34 -2.59
C HIS A 184 2.03 11.53 -1.73
N ALA A 185 0.88 11.24 -2.32
CA ALA A 185 -0.41 11.36 -1.68
C ALA A 185 -1.36 10.24 -2.13
N VAL A 186 -2.50 10.14 -1.44
CA VAL A 186 -3.68 9.44 -1.94
C VAL A 186 -4.78 10.48 -2.09
N SER A 187 -5.18 10.75 -3.33
CA SER A 187 -6.23 11.73 -3.62
C SER A 187 -7.53 11.34 -2.90
N ARG A 188 -8.33 12.33 -2.52
CA ARG A 188 -9.60 12.10 -1.82
C ARG A 188 -10.48 11.15 -2.64
N VAL A 189 -10.94 10.08 -2.03
CA VAL A 189 -11.94 9.20 -2.65
C VAL A 189 -13.25 9.96 -2.78
N ASP A 190 -13.80 9.98 -3.99
CA ASP A 190 -15.07 10.64 -4.36
C ASP A 190 -15.87 9.69 -5.26
N SER A 191 -16.27 8.57 -4.68
CA SER A 191 -16.87 7.44 -5.39
C SER A 191 -18.39 7.37 -5.27
N GLY A 192 -19.01 8.29 -4.51
CA GLY A 192 -20.44 8.25 -4.22
C GLY A 192 -20.83 7.12 -3.27
N GLU A 193 -19.92 6.70 -2.40
CA GLU A 193 -20.08 5.60 -1.42
C GLU A 193 -20.27 4.19 -2.02
N GLU A 194 -20.06 4.01 -3.33
CA GLU A 194 -20.34 2.74 -4.01
C GLU A 194 -19.19 1.72 -3.93
N ILE A 195 -17.94 2.18 -3.76
CA ILE A 195 -16.76 1.35 -3.85
C ILE A 195 -15.70 1.73 -2.81
N THR A 196 -15.09 0.73 -2.19
CA THR A 196 -14.00 0.90 -1.23
C THR A 196 -12.67 0.75 -1.96
N ARG A 197 -11.77 1.74 -1.86
CA ARG A 197 -10.38 1.56 -2.29
C ARG A 197 -9.71 0.55 -1.37
N LEU A 198 -9.29 -0.60 -1.90
CA LEU A 198 -8.75 -1.70 -1.11
C LEU A 198 -7.31 -1.99 -1.52
N THR A 199 -6.39 -1.83 -0.58
CA THR A 199 -4.98 -2.13 -0.78
C THR A 199 -4.42 -3.02 0.33
N VAL A 200 -3.49 -3.89 -0.03
CA VAL A 200 -2.57 -4.49 0.94
C VAL A 200 -1.26 -3.71 0.84
N GLN A 201 -0.82 -3.10 1.93
CA GLN A 201 0.47 -2.43 1.99
C GLN A 201 1.45 -3.29 2.76
N LEU A 202 2.68 -3.34 2.26
CA LEU A 202 3.82 -3.95 2.91
C LEU A 202 4.86 -2.88 3.17
N GLU A 203 5.42 -2.91 4.36
CA GLU A 203 6.45 -1.99 4.78
C GLU A 203 7.61 -2.81 5.33
N TYR A 204 8.80 -2.64 4.75
CA TYR A 204 10.02 -3.20 5.30
C TYR A 204 10.77 -2.11 6.06
N TRP A 205 11.29 -2.43 7.24
CA TRP A 205 11.92 -1.48 8.15
C TRP A 205 13.34 -1.91 8.52
N PHE A 206 14.25 -0.93 8.60
CA PHE A 206 15.65 -1.18 9.00
C PHE A 206 15.78 -1.60 10.47
N GLU A 207 14.91 -1.07 11.33
CA GLU A 207 14.94 -1.33 12.76
C GLU A 207 13.67 -2.04 13.23
N HIS A 208 13.81 -2.97 14.17
CA HIS A 208 12.68 -3.51 14.94
C HIS A 208 12.34 -2.53 16.07
N VAL A 209 11.48 -1.56 15.78
CA VAL A 209 10.94 -0.63 16.77
C VAL A 209 9.48 -0.98 17.00
N ASP A 210 9.04 -0.90 18.26
CA ASP A 210 7.63 -1.09 18.61
C ASP A 210 6.84 0.17 18.22
N ARG A 211 6.55 0.31 16.93
CA ARG A 211 5.97 1.51 16.29
C ARG A 211 4.49 1.73 16.60
N TYR A 212 3.86 0.75 17.26
CA TYR A 212 2.42 0.70 17.49
C TYR A 212 2.06 0.69 18.98
N SER A 213 3.04 0.85 19.86
CA SER A 213 2.79 1.20 21.27
C SER A 213 2.24 2.62 21.32
N THR A 214 0.96 2.74 21.64
CA THR A 214 0.31 4.02 21.91
C THR A 214 0.80 4.58 23.25
N ASP A 215 1.48 5.72 23.22
CA ASP A 215 1.31 6.73 24.28
C ASP A 215 -0.04 7.45 24.10
#